data_AF-A0A1I5JF98-F1
#
_entry.id   AF-A0A1I5JF98-F1
#
_cell.length_a   1.000
_cell.length_b   1.000
_cell.length_c   1.000
_cell.angle_alpha   90.00
_cell.angle_beta   90.00
_cell.angle_gamma   90.00
#
_symmetry.space_group_name_H-M   'P 1'
#
loop_
_entity.id
_entity.type
_entity.pdbx_description
1 polymer ?
#
loop_
_entity_poly.entity_id
_entity_poly.type
_entity_poly.pdbx_seq_one_letter_code
_entity_poly.pdbx_strand_id
1 'polypeptide(L)'
;MVGTLEASGVMREMTERLTTDPELAATYQRTHETYLAERDAIESLGTQVTAGGMPGRVKCLHVHLAHTLAAGPGVNPFGDETLAWVREQGWPTGDCAG
;
A
#
# COMPACT_ATOMS: atom_id res chain seq x y z
N MET A 1 14.40 2.18 -7.88
CA MET A 1 14.18 2.65 -6.50
C MET A 1 13.09 1.86 -5.79
N VAL A 2 11.85 1.74 -6.27
CA VAL A 2 10.91 0.74 -5.68
C VAL A 2 11.27 -0.70 -6.07
N GLY A 3 11.67 -0.94 -7.33
CA GLY A 3 12.05 -2.30 -7.78
C GLY A 3 13.26 -2.91 -7.05
N THR A 4 14.10 -2.10 -6.39
CA THR A 4 15.22 -2.59 -5.56
C THR A 4 14.75 -3.09 -4.20
N LEU A 5 13.72 -2.46 -3.62
CA LEU A 5 13.08 -2.89 -2.37
C LEU A 5 12.17 -4.11 -2.57
N GLU A 6 11.57 -4.24 -3.77
CA GLU A 6 10.85 -5.45 -4.15
C GLU A 6 11.79 -6.68 -4.24
N ALA A 7 13.09 -6.47 -4.44
CA ALA A 7 14.09 -7.54 -4.51
C ALA A 7 14.72 -7.93 -3.16
N SER A 8 14.49 -7.19 -2.07
CA SER A 8 15.20 -7.36 -0.79
C SER A 8 14.45 -8.18 0.28
N GLY A 9 13.31 -8.79 -0.05
CA GLY A 9 12.54 -9.63 0.89
C GLY A 9 11.64 -8.85 1.86
N VAL A 10 11.64 -7.52 1.81
CA VAL A 10 10.80 -6.62 2.61
C VAL A 10 9.31 -6.95 2.50
N MET A 11 8.84 -7.33 1.30
CA MET A 11 7.44 -7.71 1.08
C MET A 11 7.03 -8.97 1.84
N ARG A 12 7.97 -9.93 1.99
CA ARG A 12 7.74 -11.13 2.79
C ARG A 12 7.62 -10.76 4.27
N GLU A 13 8.51 -9.91 4.78
CA GLU A 13 8.47 -9.45 6.18
C GLU A 13 7.20 -8.65 6.48
N MET A 14 6.78 -7.75 5.59
CA MET A 14 5.50 -7.05 5.69
C MET A 14 4.31 -8.01 5.68
N THR A 15 4.35 -9.04 4.83
CA THR A 15 3.32 -10.09 4.81
C THR A 15 3.31 -10.90 6.10
N GLU A 16 4.48 -11.22 6.67
CA GLU A 16 4.59 -11.94 7.95
C GLU A 16 4.03 -11.10 9.10
N ARG A 17 4.27 -9.78 9.11
CA ARG A 17 3.71 -8.86 10.12
C ARG A 17 2.18 -8.89 10.17
N LEU A 18 1.50 -9.10 9.04
CA LEU A 18 0.03 -9.26 9.03
C LEU A 18 -0.44 -10.47 9.85
N THR A 19 0.42 -11.46 10.06
CA THR A 19 0.08 -12.66 10.86
C THR A 19 0.37 -12.47 12.35
N THR A 20 1.26 -11.55 12.71
CA THR A 20 1.72 -11.34 14.09
C THR A 20 1.19 -10.07 14.74
N ASP A 21 0.68 -9.13 13.94
CA ASP A 21 0.13 -7.86 14.39
C ASP A 21 -1.35 -7.73 13.95
N PRO A 22 -2.30 -8.05 14.85
CA PRO A 22 -3.73 -7.97 14.57
C PRO A 22 -4.23 -6.55 14.28
N GLU A 23 -3.60 -5.52 14.86
CA GLU A 23 -4.02 -4.13 14.66
C GLU A 23 -3.62 -3.64 13.26
N LEU A 24 -2.41 -3.99 12.83
CA LEU A 24 -1.95 -3.78 11.46
C LEU A 24 -2.83 -4.52 10.46
N ALA A 25 -3.14 -5.79 10.72
CA ALA A 25 -4.00 -6.59 9.86
C ALA A 25 -5.42 -6.00 9.75
N ALA A 26 -6.01 -5.57 10.87
CA ALA A 26 -7.31 -4.92 10.88
C ALA A 26 -7.29 -3.58 10.13
N THR A 27 -6.22 -2.80 10.27
CA THR A 27 -6.06 -1.55 9.52
C THR A 27 -5.95 -1.80 8.02
N TYR A 28 -5.12 -2.75 7.63
CA TYR A 28 -4.93 -3.15 6.24
C TYR A 28 -6.20 -3.74 5.61
N GLN A 29 -7.01 -4.46 6.40
CA GLN A 29 -8.34 -4.93 6.00
C GLN A 29 -9.30 -3.75 5.75
N ARG A 30 -9.34 -2.75 6.64
CA ARG A 30 -10.17 -1.55 6.42
C ARG A 30 -9.72 -0.78 5.18
N THR A 31 -8.41 -0.64 4.95
CA THR A 31 -7.88 -0.05 3.72
C THR A 31 -8.38 -0.78 2.48
N HIS A 32 -8.44 -2.11 2.53
CA HIS A 32 -8.91 -2.94 1.42
C HIS A 32 -10.40 -2.71 1.13
N GLU A 33 -11.22 -2.66 2.18
CA GLU A 33 -12.66 -2.41 2.08
C GLU A 33 -12.97 -1.02 1.54
N THR A 34 -12.27 0.02 2.02
CA THR A 34 -12.40 1.39 1.48
C THR A 34 -12.02 1.43 0.01
N TYR A 35 -10.90 0.81 -0.39
CA TYR A 35 -10.50 0.74 -1.80
C TYR A 35 -11.60 0.09 -2.66
N LEU A 36 -12.16 -1.04 -2.21
CA LEU A 36 -13.24 -1.71 -2.94
C LEU A 36 -14.48 -0.82 -3.06
N ALA A 37 -14.88 -0.16 -1.97
CA ALA A 37 -16.04 0.73 -1.95
C ALA A 37 -15.88 1.90 -2.92
N GLU A 38 -14.70 2.52 -2.96
CA GLU A 38 -14.40 3.61 -3.90
C GLU A 38 -14.38 3.13 -5.36
N ARG A 39 -13.74 1.99 -5.62
CA ARG A 39 -13.65 1.40 -6.96
C ARG A 39 -15.02 0.98 -7.51
N ASP A 40 -15.85 0.37 -6.67
CA ASP A 40 -17.15 -0.19 -7.06
C ASP A 40 -18.30 0.82 -6.91
N ALA A 41 -18.00 2.09 -6.60
CA ALA A 41 -19.01 3.14 -6.38
C ALA A 41 -19.91 3.41 -7.61
N ILE A 42 -19.41 3.13 -8.82
CA ILE A 42 -20.17 3.29 -10.07
C ILE A 42 -20.73 1.94 -10.51
N GLU A 43 -19.86 0.94 -10.64
CA GLU A 43 -20.22 -0.42 -11.01
C GLU A 43 -19.16 -1.37 -10.43
N SER A 44 -19.60 -2.51 -9.90
CA SER A 44 -18.66 -3.50 -9.38
C SER A 44 -17.96 -4.23 -10.51
N LEU A 45 -16.63 -4.34 -10.41
CA LEU A 45 -15.84 -5.13 -11.35
C LEU A 45 -15.90 -6.64 -11.08
N GLY A 46 -16.64 -7.09 -10.06
CA GLY A 46 -16.78 -8.50 -9.70
C GLY A 46 -15.51 -9.15 -9.13
N THR A 47 -14.46 -8.36 -8.84
CA THR A 47 -13.19 -8.85 -8.29
C THR A 47 -12.96 -8.29 -6.90
N GLN A 48 -12.32 -9.07 -6.01
CA GLN A 48 -12.01 -8.64 -4.64
C GLN A 48 -10.51 -8.37 -4.45
N VAL A 49 -9.78 -8.12 -5.54
CA VAL A 49 -8.34 -7.82 -5.47
C VAL A 49 -8.17 -6.31 -5.49
N THR A 50 -7.41 -5.78 -4.55
CA THR A 50 -7.01 -4.36 -4.51
C THR A 50 -5.49 -4.22 -4.51
N ALA A 51 -4.99 -3.03 -4.18
CA ALA A 51 -3.58 -2.66 -4.24
C ALA A 51 -2.65 -3.78 -3.74
N GLY A 52 -1.66 -4.14 -4.55
CA GLY A 52 -0.54 -4.99 -4.13
C GLY A 52 -0.89 -6.37 -3.54
N GLY A 53 -2.08 -6.92 -3.75
CA GLY A 53 -2.43 -8.27 -3.21
C GLY A 53 -3.08 -8.26 -1.83
N MET A 54 -3.59 -7.11 -1.40
CA MET A 54 -4.49 -6.97 -0.25
C MET A 54 -5.66 -7.96 -0.25
N PRO A 55 -6.22 -8.27 0.94
CA PRO A 55 -5.76 -7.86 2.28
C PRO A 55 -4.76 -8.86 2.90
N GLY A 56 -4.51 -10.01 2.26
CA GLY A 56 -3.76 -11.10 2.89
C GLY A 56 -2.25 -11.10 2.64
N ARG A 57 -1.74 -10.26 1.73
CA ARG A 57 -0.31 -10.21 1.40
C ARG A 57 0.12 -8.87 0.84
N VAL A 58 1.43 -8.65 0.81
CA VAL A 58 2.08 -7.53 0.11
C VAL A 58 2.90 -8.12 -1.05
N LYS A 59 2.44 -7.92 -2.29
CA LYS A 59 3.07 -8.50 -3.51
C LYS A 59 4.07 -7.55 -4.18
N CYS A 60 3.83 -6.24 -4.11
CA CYS A 60 4.62 -5.20 -4.79
C CYS A 60 4.40 -3.85 -4.11
N LEU A 61 5.48 -3.18 -3.72
CA LEU A 61 5.42 -1.92 -2.95
C LEU A 61 4.99 -0.73 -3.82
N HIS A 62 5.23 -0.76 -5.13
CA HIS A 62 4.90 0.38 -6.00
C HIS A 62 3.39 0.67 -6.03
N VAL A 63 2.54 -0.36 -5.95
CA VAL A 63 1.08 -0.17 -5.93
C VAL A 63 0.63 0.37 -4.58
N HIS A 64 1.26 -0.05 -3.48
CA HIS A 64 0.95 0.51 -2.16
C HIS A 64 1.33 1.98 -2.07
N LEU A 65 2.52 2.34 -2.56
CA LEU A 65 2.96 3.72 -2.67
C LEU A 65 2.00 4.56 -3.52
N ALA A 66 1.62 4.08 -4.70
CA ALA A 66 0.68 4.77 -5.57
C ALA A 66 -0.68 4.97 -4.88
N HIS A 67 -1.17 3.96 -4.15
CA HIS A 67 -2.41 4.06 -3.40
C HIS A 67 -2.32 5.10 -2.27
N THR A 68 -1.24 5.11 -1.47
CA THR A 68 -1.01 6.16 -0.45
C THR A 68 -0.99 7.56 -1.07
N LEU A 69 -0.33 7.73 -2.23
CA LEU A 69 -0.28 9.04 -2.89
C LEU A 69 -1.66 9.52 -3.37
N ALA A 70 -2.55 8.59 -3.73
CA ALA A 70 -3.90 8.91 -4.19
C ALA A 70 -4.90 9.10 -3.03
N ALA A 71 -4.89 8.20 -2.05
CA ALA A 71 -5.85 8.20 -0.93
C ALA A 71 -5.41 9.11 0.24
N GLY A 72 -4.14 9.48 0.28
CA GLY A 72 -3.55 10.27 1.35
C GLY A 72 -2.88 9.42 2.44
N PRO A 73 -2.11 10.09 3.33
CA PRO A 73 -1.37 9.42 4.41
C PRO A 73 -2.32 8.84 5.47
N GLY A 74 -1.92 7.74 6.08
CA GLY A 74 -2.67 7.04 7.14
C GLY A 74 -3.72 6.06 6.61
N VAL A 75 -3.95 6.04 5.29
CA VAL A 75 -4.93 5.14 4.67
C VAL A 75 -4.32 3.76 4.43
N ASN A 76 -3.08 3.68 3.93
CA ASN A 76 -2.44 2.42 3.57
C ASN A 76 -1.11 2.28 4.31
N PRO A 77 -1.04 1.50 5.40
CA PRO A 77 0.11 1.50 6.31
C PRO A 77 1.42 1.12 5.59
N PHE A 78 1.40 0.11 4.71
CA PHE A 78 2.60 -0.26 3.95
C PHE A 78 2.94 0.73 2.83
N GLY A 79 1.94 1.42 2.28
CA GLY A 79 2.18 2.49 1.32
C GLY A 79 2.85 3.70 1.98
N ASP A 80 2.45 4.00 3.21
CA ASP A 80 3.04 5.06 4.03
C ASP A 80 4.47 4.74 4.46
N GLU A 81 4.72 3.50 4.90
CA GLU A 81 6.08 3.00 5.17
C GLU A 81 6.96 3.08 3.91
N THR A 82 6.42 2.66 2.76
CA THR A 82 7.14 2.76 1.47
C THR A 82 7.43 4.20 1.11
N LEU A 83 6.48 5.12 1.31
CA LEU A 83 6.65 6.54 1.03
C LEU A 83 7.73 7.15 1.92
N ALA A 84 7.76 6.79 3.22
CA ALA A 84 8.80 7.24 4.14
C ALA A 84 10.20 6.80 3.68
N TRP A 85 10.38 5.52 3.37
CA TRP A 85 11.67 5.01 2.85
C TRP A 85 12.10 5.66 1.55
N VAL A 86 11.16 5.86 0.63
CA VAL A 86 11.46 6.49 -0.66
C VAL A 86 11.88 7.96 -0.48
N ARG A 87 11.27 8.68 0.47
CA ARG A 87 11.67 10.05 0.84
C ARG A 87 13.06 10.09 1.45
N GLU A 88 13.38 9.16 2.35
CA GLU A 88 14.72 9.05 2.96
C GLU A 88 15.82 8.83 1.92
N GLN A 89 15.51 8.15 0.80
CA GLN A 89 16.44 7.91 -0.31
C GLN A 89 16.57 9.09 -1.29
N GLY A 90 16.01 10.25 -0.95
CA GLY A 90 16.15 11.47 -1.76
C GLY A 90 15.22 11.54 -2.96
N TRP A 91 14.02 10.94 -2.87
CA TRP A 91 12.98 11.14 -3.88
C TRP A 91 12.70 12.64 -4.06
N PRO A 92 12.72 13.18 -5.30
CA PRO A 92 12.58 14.60 -5.52
C PRO A 92 11.17 15.06 -5.13
N THR A 93 11.07 15.84 -4.06
CA THR A 93 9.96 16.75 -3.84
C THR A 93 10.27 18.04 -4.61
N GLY A 94 9.72 18.16 -5.82
CA GLY A 94 9.82 19.38 -6.63
C GLY A 94 8.47 20.07 -6.77
N ASP A 95 8.50 21.38 -7.04
CA ASP A 95 7.38 22.33 -7.14
C ASP A 95 6.42 22.09 -8.32
N CYS A 96 5.97 20.84 -8.51
CA CYS A 96 4.78 20.47 -9.28
C CYS A 96 3.92 19.43 -8.53
N ALA A 97 4.17 19.25 -7.22
CA ALA A 97 3.39 18.41 -6.32
C ALA A 97 2.48 19.27 -5.41
N GLY A 98 1.81 20.26 -6.01
CA GLY A 98 0.81 21.12 -5.37
C GLY A 98 -0.41 21.26 -6.27
#